data_AF-A0A0W1JQ50-F1
#
_entry.id   AF-A0A0W1JQ50-F1
#
_cell.length_a   1.000
_cell.length_b   1.000
_cell.length_c   1.000
_cell.angle_alpha   90.00
_cell.angle_beta   90.00
_cell.angle_gamma   90.00
#
_symmetry.space_group_name_H-M   'P 1'
#
loop_
_entity.id
_entity.type
_entity.pdbx_description
1 polymer ?
#
loop_
_entity_poly.entity_id
_entity_poly.type
_entity_poly.pdbx_seq_one_letter_code
_entity_poly.pdbx_strand_id
1 'polypeptide(L)'
;MARIGLESRLKAEDTSGYGLLIDYEYCTGCHACEVACMKELALPLNQYGIKLLQDGPRQTPDGKWDLNYIPFPTALCNLCEDRTAQGKMPSCAQHCQSLVISYGPVGELADKMARKPKMVLFTPQ
;
A
#
# COMPACT_ATOMS: atom_id res chain seq x y z
N MET A 1 12.50 24.42 -19.92
CA MET A 1 12.44 23.03 -20.41
C MET A 1 11.76 22.17 -19.35
N ALA A 2 10.66 21.52 -19.75
CA ALA A 2 9.83 20.55 -19.00
C ALA A 2 9.22 20.98 -17.65
N ARG A 3 8.29 21.95 -17.68
CA ARG A 3 7.22 22.11 -16.66
C ARG A 3 5.84 21.79 -17.25
N ILE A 4 5.79 20.87 -18.20
CA ILE A 4 4.57 20.36 -18.82
C ILE A 4 4.55 18.87 -18.50
N GLY A 5 3.61 18.39 -17.69
CA GLY A 5 3.37 16.93 -17.61
C GLY A 5 3.02 16.28 -16.27
N LEU A 6 2.69 17.02 -15.20
CA LEU A 6 2.08 16.39 -14.01
C LEU A 6 0.60 16.77 -13.85
N GLU A 7 0.27 18.04 -14.05
CA GLU A 7 -1.12 18.53 -13.95
C GLU A 7 -2.04 17.98 -15.04
N SER A 8 -1.49 17.62 -16.22
CA SER A 8 -2.27 17.05 -17.33
C SER A 8 -2.60 15.56 -17.15
N ARG A 9 -2.04 14.88 -16.14
CA ARG A 9 -2.29 13.45 -15.85
C ARG A 9 -3.33 13.23 -14.76
N LEU A 10 -3.68 14.27 -13.99
CA LEU A 10 -4.64 14.18 -12.90
C LEU A 10 -5.87 15.02 -13.23
N LYS A 11 -6.59 14.65 -14.29
CA LYS A 11 -7.98 15.08 -14.42
C LYS A 11 -8.79 14.26 -13.40
N ALA A 12 -9.63 14.92 -12.61
CA ALA A 12 -10.45 14.31 -11.55
C ALA A 12 -11.42 13.20 -12.02
N GLU A 13 -11.50 13.00 -13.34
CA GLU A 13 -12.32 12.02 -14.06
C GLU A 13 -11.56 10.72 -14.38
N ASP A 14 -10.25 10.62 -14.09
CA ASP A 14 -9.43 9.41 -14.32
C ASP A 14 -8.93 8.76 -13.01
N THR A 15 -9.83 8.51 -12.06
CA THR A 15 -9.57 7.60 -10.93
C THR A 15 -9.84 6.13 -11.33
N SER A 16 -9.63 5.77 -12.60
CA SER A 16 -10.12 4.55 -13.25
C SER A 16 -9.33 3.26 -12.92
N GLY A 17 -8.53 3.27 -11.84
CA GLY A 17 -7.69 2.15 -11.43
C GLY A 17 -8.02 1.61 -10.04
N TYR A 18 -7.42 0.48 -9.71
CA TYR A 18 -7.41 -0.09 -8.35
C TYR A 18 -6.08 0.23 -7.66
N GLY A 19 -6.13 0.30 -6.33
CA GLY A 19 -4.93 0.59 -5.52
C GLY A 19 -4.96 -0.10 -4.18
N LEU A 20 -3.92 0.18 -3.39
CA LEU A 20 -3.82 -0.21 -1.99
C LEU A 20 -3.70 1.04 -1.13
N LEU A 21 -4.61 1.20 -0.17
CA LEU A 21 -4.53 2.23 0.86
C LEU A 21 -4.00 1.62 2.16
N ILE A 22 -2.99 2.25 2.73
CA ILE A 22 -2.24 1.71 3.86
C ILE A 22 -2.29 2.70 5.01
N ASP A 23 -2.92 2.28 6.10
CA ASP A 23 -2.91 2.99 7.38
C ASP A 23 -1.67 2.60 8.19
N TYR A 24 -0.57 3.32 7.98
CA TYR A 24 0.69 2.98 8.63
C TYR A 24 0.73 3.35 10.12
N GLU A 25 -0.28 4.08 10.63
CA GLU A 25 -0.36 4.39 12.07
C GLU A 25 -0.52 3.15 12.94
N TYR A 26 -1.26 2.15 12.45
CA TYR A 26 -1.55 0.93 13.19
C TYR A 26 -0.77 -0.29 12.66
N CYS A 27 0.14 -0.08 11.71
CA CYS A 27 0.97 -1.17 11.22
C CYS A 27 1.97 -1.62 12.31
N THR A 28 1.86 -2.87 12.72
CA THR A 28 2.70 -3.46 13.77
C THR A 28 4.02 -4.04 13.25
N GLY A 29 4.20 -4.07 11.94
CA GLY A 29 5.36 -4.68 11.31
C GLY A 29 5.46 -6.19 11.49
N CYS A 30 4.34 -6.93 11.55
CA CYS A 30 4.33 -8.38 11.73
C CYS A 30 4.82 -9.23 10.53
N HIS A 31 5.19 -8.61 9.40
CA HIS A 31 5.65 -9.28 8.17
C HIS A 31 4.67 -10.26 7.49
N ALA A 32 3.44 -10.40 7.98
CA ALA A 32 2.44 -11.31 7.40
C ALA A 32 2.11 -10.99 5.93
N CYS A 33 2.05 -9.70 5.58
CA CYS A 33 1.79 -9.26 4.21
C CYS A 33 2.89 -9.70 3.23
N GLU A 34 4.17 -9.70 3.65
CA GLU A 34 5.30 -10.10 2.81
C GLU A 34 5.22 -11.59 2.47
N VAL A 35 5.03 -12.44 3.47
CA VAL A 35 4.97 -13.90 3.31
C VAL A 35 3.74 -14.29 2.49
N ALA A 36 2.59 -13.67 2.77
CA ALA A 36 1.34 -13.93 2.05
C ALA A 36 1.44 -13.56 0.56
N CYS A 37 2.06 -12.41 0.26
CA CYS A 37 2.27 -11.96 -1.12
C CYS A 37 3.30 -12.80 -1.86
N MET A 38 4.43 -13.12 -1.21
CA MET A 38 5.45 -14.02 -1.78
C MET A 38 4.85 -15.39 -2.12
N LYS A 39 4.00 -15.94 -1.25
CA LYS A 39 3.34 -17.22 -1.50
C LYS A 39 2.31 -17.16 -2.61
N GLU A 40 1.52 -16.10 -2.67
CA GLU A 40 0.51 -15.88 -3.73
C GLU A 40 1.17 -15.80 -5.11
N LEU A 41 2.24 -15.02 -5.22
CA LEU A 41 2.96 -14.80 -6.48
C LEU A 41 3.99 -15.90 -6.79
N ALA A 42 4.09 -16.94 -5.95
CA ALA A 42 5.09 -18.00 -6.04
C ALA A 42 6.53 -17.47 -6.22
N LEU A 43 6.86 -16.36 -5.56
CA LEU A 43 8.17 -15.72 -5.68
C LEU A 43 9.26 -16.54 -4.97
N PRO A 44 10.49 -16.54 -5.50
CA PRO A 44 11.62 -17.14 -4.82
C PRO A 44 12.00 -16.35 -3.55
N LEU A 45 12.84 -16.96 -2.71
CA LEU A 45 13.36 -16.31 -1.52
C LEU A 45 14.02 -14.96 -1.87
N ASN A 46 13.86 -13.97 -0.99
CA ASN A 46 14.35 -12.60 -1.14
C ASN A 46 13.70 -11.78 -2.28
N GLN A 47 12.60 -12.26 -2.87
CA GLN A 47 11.73 -11.45 -3.73
C GLN A 47 10.39 -11.20 -3.05
N TYR A 48 9.82 -10.03 -3.28
CA TYR A 48 8.63 -9.55 -2.57
C TYR A 48 7.73 -8.81 -3.54
N GLY A 49 6.44 -9.13 -3.60
CA GLY A 49 5.44 -8.24 -4.22
C GLY A 49 5.04 -7.08 -3.29
N ILE A 50 5.16 -7.27 -1.97
CA ILE A 50 5.07 -6.21 -0.98
C ILE A 50 6.17 -6.40 0.06
N LYS A 51 6.90 -5.33 0.38
CA LYS A 51 7.99 -5.33 1.37
C LYS A 51 7.67 -4.33 2.47
N LEU A 52 7.87 -4.72 3.71
CA LEU A 52 7.75 -3.82 4.84
C LEU A 52 8.99 -2.93 4.93
N LEU A 53 8.79 -1.61 4.82
CA LEU A 53 9.81 -0.63 5.12
C LEU A 53 9.67 -0.18 6.57
N GLN A 54 10.79 -0.09 7.27
CA GLN A 54 10.85 0.49 8.60
C GLN A 54 11.39 1.90 8.51
N ASP A 55 10.69 2.83 9.13
CA ASP A 55 11.06 4.22 9.22
C ASP A 55 11.13 4.64 10.70
N GLY A 56 12.33 5.03 11.16
CA GLY A 56 12.65 5.20 12.57
C GLY A 56 13.27 3.95 13.22
N PRO A 57 13.48 3.94 14.55
CA PRO A 57 12.95 4.89 15.52
C PRO A 57 13.75 6.20 15.57
N ARG A 58 13.04 7.31 15.78
CA ARG A 58 13.65 8.62 16.10
C ARG A 58 12.75 9.42 17.02
N GLN A 59 13.30 10.43 17.67
CA GLN A 59 12.52 11.36 18.48
C GLN A 59 12.13 12.57 17.65
N THR A 60 10.85 12.92 17.71
CA THR A 60 10.33 14.20 17.22
C THR A 60 10.85 15.34 18.12
N PRO A 61 10.85 16.60 17.64
CA PRO A 61 11.19 17.76 18.47
C PRO A 61 10.38 17.85 19.78
N ASP A 62 9.15 17.32 19.78
CA ASP A 62 8.26 17.28 20.94
C ASP A 62 8.58 16.13 21.93
N GLY A 63 9.66 15.38 21.70
CA GLY A 63 10.08 14.26 22.54
C GLY A 63 9.30 12.95 22.33
N LYS A 64 8.34 12.91 21.40
CA LYS A 64 7.61 11.67 21.04
C LYS A 64 8.46 10.78 20.15
N TRP A 65 8.33 9.46 20.33
CA TRP A 65 8.93 8.48 19.43
C TRP A 65 8.13 8.33 18.15
N ASP A 66 8.85 8.38 17.03
CA ASP A 66 8.35 8.14 15.68
C ASP A 66 8.98 6.82 15.18
N LEU A 67 8.14 5.80 15.04
CA LEU A 67 8.47 4.49 14.47
C LEU A 67 7.28 4.08 13.61
N ASN A 68 7.52 3.94 12.31
CA ASN A 68 6.50 3.56 11.35
C ASN A 68 6.94 2.32 10.58
N TYR A 69 5.96 1.47 10.28
CA TYR A 69 6.11 0.38 9.33
C TYR A 69 5.20 0.63 8.14
N ILE A 70 5.78 0.66 6.94
CA ILE A 70 5.07 0.97 5.71
C ILE A 70 5.15 -0.25 4.80
N PRO A 71 4.09 -1.04 4.67
CA PRO A 71 3.99 -2.02 3.60
C PRO A 71 4.10 -1.31 2.25
N PHE A 72 5.15 -1.61 1.50
CA PHE A 72 5.50 -0.96 0.24
C PHE A 72 5.34 -1.97 -0.91
N PRO A 73 4.34 -1.80 -1.78
CA PRO A 73 4.21 -2.61 -2.98
C PRO A 73 5.43 -2.41 -3.88
N THR A 74 6.09 -3.49 -4.28
CA THR A 74 7.27 -3.43 -5.15
C THR A 74 6.84 -3.45 -6.62
N ALA A 75 7.82 -3.44 -7.53
CA ALA A 75 7.60 -3.65 -8.97
C ALA A 75 7.02 -5.03 -9.33
N LEU A 76 6.95 -5.98 -8.38
CA LEU A 76 6.34 -7.30 -8.59
C LEU A 76 4.88 -7.35 -8.12
N CYS A 77 4.33 -6.25 -7.59
CA CYS A 77 2.94 -6.21 -7.18
C CYS A 77 2.02 -6.09 -8.40
N ASN A 78 1.24 -7.14 -8.69
CA ASN A 78 0.20 -7.14 -9.73
C ASN A 78 -1.21 -6.94 -9.15
N LEU A 79 -1.32 -6.36 -7.95
CA LEU A 79 -2.59 -6.22 -7.21
C LEU A 79 -3.37 -7.54 -7.00
N CYS A 80 -2.69 -8.69 -7.10
CA CYS A 80 -3.31 -10.01 -7.10
C CYS A 80 -4.43 -10.14 -8.15
N GLU A 81 -4.13 -9.78 -9.40
CA GLU A 81 -5.07 -9.79 -10.54
C GLU A 81 -5.95 -11.06 -10.59
N ASP A 82 -5.37 -12.26 -10.47
CA ASP A 82 -6.10 -13.53 -10.53
C ASP A 82 -7.09 -13.70 -9.36
N ARG A 83 -6.70 -13.26 -8.16
CA ARG A 83 -7.56 -13.33 -6.98
C ARG A 83 -8.71 -12.35 -7.09
N THR A 84 -8.41 -11.13 -7.48
CA THR A 84 -9.37 -10.03 -7.53
C THR A 84 -10.37 -10.23 -8.66
N ALA A 85 -9.95 -10.82 -9.79
CA ALA A 85 -10.83 -11.31 -10.85
C ALA A 85 -11.87 -12.34 -10.36
N GLN A 86 -11.54 -13.09 -9.30
CA GLN A 86 -12.45 -14.04 -8.63
C GLN A 86 -13.25 -13.41 -7.47
N GLY A 87 -13.23 -12.08 -7.31
CA GLY A 87 -13.91 -11.38 -6.23
C GLY A 87 -13.27 -11.57 -4.84
N LYS A 88 -12.03 -12.08 -4.78
CA LYS A 88 -11.29 -12.24 -3.52
C LYS A 88 -10.46 -11.00 -3.23
N MET A 89 -10.16 -10.77 -1.96
CA MET A 89 -9.20 -9.73 -1.57
C MET A 89 -7.77 -10.09 -2.01
N PRO A 90 -6.91 -9.09 -2.28
CA PRO A 90 -5.48 -9.30 -2.41
C PRO A 90 -4.91 -10.02 -1.20
N SER A 91 -3.92 -10.89 -1.43
CA SER A 91 -3.36 -11.75 -0.38
C SER A 91 -2.78 -10.94 0.79
N CYS A 92 -2.11 -9.82 0.52
CA CYS A 92 -1.56 -8.96 1.56
C CYS A 92 -2.66 -8.30 2.43
N ALA A 93 -3.77 -7.87 1.83
CA ALA A 93 -4.90 -7.29 2.53
C ALA A 93 -5.63 -8.32 3.39
N GLN A 94 -5.90 -9.50 2.84
CA GLN A 94 -6.58 -10.59 3.54
C GLN A 94 -5.82 -11.08 4.78
N HIS A 95 -4.49 -11.10 4.74
CA HIS A 95 -3.66 -11.62 5.84
C HIS A 95 -3.14 -10.52 6.78
N CYS A 96 -3.57 -9.27 6.58
CA CYS A 96 -3.16 -8.16 7.43
C CYS A 96 -3.76 -8.30 8.84
N GLN A 97 -2.93 -8.62 9.83
CA GLN A 97 -3.38 -8.86 11.22
C GLN A 97 -4.00 -7.62 11.88
N SER A 98 -3.57 -6.42 11.45
CA SER A 98 -4.05 -5.14 11.96
C SER A 98 -5.11 -4.49 11.06
N LEU A 99 -5.53 -5.16 9.98
CA LEU A 99 -6.52 -4.66 9.01
C LEU A 99 -6.20 -3.28 8.43
N VAL A 100 -4.91 -2.95 8.28
CA VAL A 100 -4.45 -1.63 7.81
C VAL A 100 -4.31 -1.50 6.30
N ILE A 101 -4.44 -2.60 5.54
CA ILE A 101 -4.31 -2.61 4.08
C ILE A 101 -5.70 -2.73 3.46
N SER A 102 -6.17 -1.68 2.80
CA SER A 102 -7.42 -1.67 2.03
C SER A 102 -7.13 -1.77 0.53
N TYR A 103 -7.99 -2.46 -0.20
CA TYR A 103 -7.97 -2.57 -1.67
C TYR A 103 -9.28 -2.05 -2.25
N GLY A 104 -9.20 -1.36 -3.40
CA GLY A 104 -10.39 -0.85 -4.07
C GLY A 104 -10.09 0.20 -5.14
N PRO A 105 -11.14 0.79 -5.73
CA PRO A 105 -11.01 1.88 -6.68
C PRO A 105 -10.25 3.07 -6.07
N VAL A 106 -9.32 3.64 -6.83
CA VAL A 106 -8.44 4.72 -6.34
C VAL A 106 -9.21 5.91 -5.81
N GLY A 107 -10.33 6.30 -6.45
CA GLY A 107 -11.18 7.40 -5.99
C GLY A 107 -11.76 7.15 -4.59
N GLU A 108 -12.31 5.96 -4.36
CA GLU A 108 -12.85 5.58 -3.04
C GLU A 108 -11.75 5.51 -1.96
N LEU A 109 -10.57 5.03 -2.33
CA LEU A 109 -9.42 4.98 -1.43
C LEU A 109 -8.90 6.38 -1.11
N ALA A 110 -8.89 7.30 -2.07
CA ALA A 110 -8.51 8.70 -1.87
C ALA A 110 -9.50 9.41 -0.92
N ASP A 111 -10.81 9.15 -1.06
CA ASP A 111 -11.82 9.69 -0.15
C ASP A 111 -11.66 9.17 1.29
N LYS A 112 -11.24 7.90 1.45
CA LYS A 112 -10.88 7.34 2.77
C LYS A 112 -9.61 7.98 3.32
N MET A 113 -8.59 8.16 2.47
CA MET A 113 -7.32 8.80 2.80
C MET A 113 -7.55 10.22 3.32
N ALA A 114 -8.44 10.99 2.71
CA ALA A 114 -8.73 12.37 3.11
C ALA A 114 -9.32 12.51 4.52
N ARG A 115 -9.87 11.44 5.10
CA ARG A 115 -10.55 11.47 6.42
C ARG A 115 -9.61 11.32 7.60
N LYS A 116 -8.37 10.85 7.38
CA LYS A 116 -7.43 10.52 8.46
C LYS A 116 -5.98 10.75 8.01
N PRO A 117 -5.10 11.34 8.84
CA PRO A 117 -3.67 11.37 8.55
C PRO A 117 -3.04 9.97 8.60
N LYS A 118 -1.75 9.90 8.24
CA LYS A 118 -0.93 8.67 8.25
C LYS A 118 -1.43 7.55 7.35
N MET A 119 -1.77 7.94 6.14
CA MET A 119 -2.23 7.07 5.08
C MET A 119 -1.30 7.18 3.88
N VAL A 120 -1.04 6.06 3.20
CA VAL A 120 -0.35 6.06 1.90
C VAL A 120 -1.20 5.30 0.89
N LEU A 121 -1.48 5.93 -0.25
CA LEU A 121 -2.18 5.32 -1.37
C LEU A 121 -1.16 4.93 -2.45
N PHE A 122 -1.09 3.64 -2.76
CA PHE A 122 -0.30 3.10 -3.85
C PHE A 122 -1.19 2.69 -5.02
N THR A 123 -0.71 2.94 -6.23
CA THR A 123 -1.26 2.42 -7.50
C THR A 123 -0.18 1.59 -8.21
N PRO A 124 0.09 0.36 -7.74
CA PRO A 124 1.08 -0.52 -8.36
C PRO A 124 0.60 -0.89 -9.78
N GLN A 125 1.52 -0.88 -10.75
CA GLN A 125 1.26 -1.23 -12.15
C GLN A 125 1.77 -2.61 -12.46
#